data_AF-A0A846LTE8-F1
#
_entry.id   AF-A0A846LTE8-F1
#
_cell.length_a   1.000
_cell.length_b   1.000
_cell.length_c   1.000
_cell.angle_alpha   90.00
_cell.angle_beta   90.00
_cell.angle_gamma   90.00
#
_symmetry.space_group_name_H-M   'P 1'
#
loop_
_entity.id
_entity.type
_entity.pdbx_description
1 polymer ?
#
loop_
_entity_poly.entity_id
_entity_poly.type
_entity_poly.pdbx_seq_one_letter_code
_entity_poly.pdbx_strand_id
1 'polypeptide(L)'
;MGLIDRLRGRGGRGAGAAGRGRRGTLDRASGSADLSHLEQFVATRRGVEGYVEPRTAVTETTILLVAADGEWTRRRIDGPETARRLSRDLAVPVYDAQITGYPQRMRDWSSRQRDDDKL
;
A
#
# COMPACT_ATOMS: atom_id res chain seq x y z
N MET A 1 8.80 -25.84 57.61
CA MET A 1 10.17 -26.40 57.62
C MET A 1 10.23 -27.61 56.68
N GLY A 2 10.91 -27.48 55.55
CA GLY A 2 11.14 -28.51 54.53
C GLY A 2 11.79 -27.83 53.32
N LEU A 3 13.12 -27.69 53.20
CA LEU A 3 14.21 -28.67 53.09
C LEU A 3 14.17 -29.53 51.81
N ILE A 4 14.15 -28.86 50.66
CA ILE A 4 14.69 -29.42 49.40
C ILE A 4 15.41 -28.31 48.64
N ASP A 5 16.68 -28.16 48.99
CA ASP A 5 17.71 -27.55 48.16
C ASP A 5 18.05 -28.50 47.00
N ARG A 6 17.98 -28.02 45.75
CA ARG A 6 19.11 -28.16 44.81
C ARG A 6 18.97 -27.24 43.60
N LEU A 7 19.67 -26.12 43.69
CA LEU A 7 20.16 -25.37 42.54
C LEU A 7 21.23 -26.18 41.79
N ARG A 8 21.13 -26.28 40.46
CA ARG A 8 22.19 -25.94 39.48
C ARG A 8 21.87 -26.52 38.10
N GLY A 9 21.50 -25.63 37.18
CA GLY A 9 21.55 -25.85 35.74
C GLY A 9 21.76 -24.51 35.05
N ARG A 10 22.95 -23.92 35.21
CA ARG A 10 23.38 -22.72 34.47
C ARG A 10 24.25 -23.14 33.30
N GLY A 11 23.81 -22.77 32.10
CA GLY A 11 24.57 -22.77 30.84
C GLY A 11 23.64 -23.15 29.70
N GLY A 12 23.29 -22.33 28.72
CA GLY A 12 23.85 -21.06 28.24
C GLY A 12 23.84 -21.11 26.71
N ARG A 13 23.35 -20.02 26.08
CA ARG A 13 23.19 -19.76 24.62
C ARG A 13 21.96 -20.45 24.01
N GLY A 14 21.02 -19.78 23.35
CA GLY A 14 20.95 -18.40 22.89
C GLY A 14 20.04 -18.38 21.67
N ALA A 15 18.89 -17.70 21.81
CA ALA A 15 18.07 -17.12 20.74
C ALA A 15 17.68 -18.02 19.55
N GLY A 16 16.82 -19.02 19.81
CA GLY A 16 15.97 -19.61 18.78
C GLY A 16 14.74 -18.72 18.51
N ALA A 17 14.74 -18.07 17.35
CA ALA A 17 13.58 -17.74 16.53
C ALA A 17 12.24 -17.40 17.22
N ALA A 18 11.99 -16.12 17.51
CA ALA A 18 10.61 -15.60 17.60
C ALA A 18 10.60 -14.07 17.60
N GLY A 19 10.62 -13.45 16.41
CA GLY A 19 10.54 -11.99 16.29
C GLY A 19 10.05 -11.45 14.95
N ARG A 20 9.58 -12.30 14.03
CA ARG A 20 9.09 -11.88 12.69
C ARG A 20 7.59 -12.17 12.47
N GLY A 21 6.80 -12.11 13.55
CA GLY A 21 5.40 -12.58 13.52
C GLY A 21 4.31 -11.52 13.42
N ARG A 22 4.61 -10.21 13.50
CA ARG A 22 3.55 -9.17 13.53
C ARG A 22 3.38 -8.32 12.27
N ARG A 23 4.30 -8.45 11.30
CA ARG A 23 4.25 -7.76 9.99
C ARG A 23 3.81 -8.70 8.84
N GLY A 24 3.64 -9.99 9.09
CA GLY A 24 3.52 -10.99 8.03
C GLY A 24 2.10 -11.26 7.52
N THR A 25 1.10 -11.07 8.38
CA THR A 25 -0.28 -11.50 8.10
C THR A 25 -1.20 -10.31 7.83
N LEU A 26 -1.08 -9.26 8.65
CA LEU A 26 -1.88 -8.03 8.49
C LEU A 26 -1.42 -7.22 7.28
N ASP A 27 -0.12 -7.06 7.04
CA ASP A 27 0.37 -6.39 5.83
C ASP A 27 0.01 -7.18 4.57
N ARG A 28 0.06 -8.52 4.59
CA ARG A 28 -0.35 -9.36 3.46
C ARG A 28 -1.85 -9.24 3.18
N ALA A 29 -2.68 -9.23 4.23
CA ALA A 29 -4.12 -9.02 4.10
C ALA A 29 -4.44 -7.62 3.58
N SER A 30 -3.72 -6.59 4.05
CA SER A 30 -3.80 -5.22 3.50
C SER A 30 -3.46 -5.24 2.02
N GLY A 31 -2.29 -5.79 1.63
CA GLY A 31 -1.88 -5.86 0.23
C GLY A 31 -2.89 -6.54 -0.69
N SER A 32 -3.54 -7.62 -0.22
CA SER A 32 -4.61 -8.27 -0.98
C SER A 32 -5.86 -7.41 -1.12
N ALA A 33 -6.30 -6.74 -0.05
CA ALA A 33 -7.47 -5.86 -0.08
C ALA A 33 -7.20 -4.59 -0.90
N ASP A 34 -5.99 -4.03 -0.78
CA ASP A 34 -5.48 -2.92 -1.59
C ASP A 34 -5.53 -3.30 -3.07
N LEU A 35 -5.05 -4.49 -3.44
CA LEU A 35 -5.08 -4.97 -4.82
C LEU A 35 -6.51 -5.10 -5.37
N SER A 36 -7.37 -5.80 -4.62
CA SER A 36 -8.78 -5.99 -5.02
C SER A 36 -9.53 -4.67 -5.17
N HIS A 37 -9.19 -3.66 -4.36
CA HIS A 37 -9.73 -2.32 -4.52
C HIS A 37 -9.27 -1.64 -5.82
N LEU A 38 -7.98 -1.78 -6.17
CA LEU A 38 -7.45 -1.27 -7.45
C LEU A 38 -8.12 -1.93 -8.64
N GLU A 39 -8.29 -3.26 -8.61
CA GLU A 39 -8.98 -4.04 -9.65
C GLU A 39 -10.42 -3.56 -9.82
N GLN A 40 -11.16 -3.42 -8.71
CA GLN A 40 -12.54 -2.93 -8.73
C GLN A 40 -12.64 -1.51 -9.27
N PHE A 41 -11.71 -0.63 -8.90
CA PHE A 41 -11.67 0.75 -9.41
C PHE A 41 -11.49 0.76 -10.93
N VAL A 42 -10.52 0.01 -11.46
CA VAL A 42 -10.31 -0.09 -12.92
C VAL A 42 -11.51 -0.73 -13.62
N ALA A 43 -12.15 -1.73 -13.02
CA ALA A 43 -13.30 -2.40 -13.61
C ALA A 43 -14.54 -1.50 -13.76
N THR A 44 -14.67 -0.50 -12.89
CA THR A 44 -15.88 0.33 -12.78
C THR A 44 -15.72 1.75 -13.33
N ARG A 45 -14.49 2.25 -13.48
CA ARG A 45 -14.18 3.56 -14.03
C ARG A 45 -13.62 3.44 -15.45
N ARG A 46 -13.70 4.51 -16.24
CA ARG A 46 -13.17 4.57 -17.61
C ARG A 46 -11.94 5.47 -17.67
N GLY A 47 -11.06 5.19 -18.65
CA GLY A 47 -9.87 6.01 -18.91
C GLY A 47 -8.97 6.16 -17.69
N VAL A 48 -8.79 5.07 -16.94
CA VAL A 48 -7.98 5.09 -15.73
C VAL A 48 -6.49 5.16 -16.09
N GLU A 49 -5.78 6.07 -15.43
CA GLU A 49 -4.33 6.22 -15.50
C GLU A 49 -3.73 6.00 -14.11
N GLY A 50 -2.57 5.34 -14.04
CA GLY A 50 -1.84 5.09 -12.79
C GLY A 50 -0.64 6.01 -12.62
N TYR A 51 -0.41 6.47 -11.40
CA TYR A 51 0.72 7.31 -11.01
C TYR A 51 1.42 6.68 -9.82
N VAL A 52 2.68 6.29 -9.98
CA VAL A 52 3.50 5.68 -8.93
C VAL A 52 4.18 6.78 -8.14
N GLU A 53 3.99 6.73 -6.83
CA GLU A 53 4.76 7.52 -5.89
C GLU A 53 5.85 6.61 -5.30
N PRO A 54 7.13 6.92 -5.53
CA PRO A 54 8.21 6.11 -4.99
C PRO A 54 8.24 6.22 -3.46
N ARG A 55 8.82 5.19 -2.84
CA ARG A 55 9.06 5.22 -1.39
C ARG A 55 9.87 6.46 -0.99
N THR A 56 9.50 7.06 0.12
CA THR A 56 10.26 8.13 0.78
C THR A 56 10.76 7.65 2.13
N ALA A 57 11.40 8.53 2.91
CA ALA A 57 11.83 8.22 4.28
C ALA A 57 10.65 7.88 5.22
N VAL A 58 9.45 8.37 4.91
CA VAL A 58 8.26 8.28 5.79
C VAL A 58 7.05 7.66 5.11
N THR A 59 7.15 7.29 3.84
CA THR A 59 6.02 6.75 3.07
C THR A 59 6.47 5.57 2.22
N GLU A 60 5.69 4.48 2.26
CA GLU A 60 5.90 3.31 1.41
C GLU A 60 5.58 3.64 -0.06
N THR A 61 5.93 2.74 -0.99
CA THR A 61 5.57 2.95 -2.41
C THR A 61 4.05 2.86 -2.54
N THR A 62 3.46 3.82 -3.24
CA THR A 62 2.01 3.84 -3.49
C THR A 62 1.72 3.99 -4.98
N ILE A 63 0.55 3.52 -5.40
CA ILE A 63 -0.02 3.83 -6.71
C ILE A 63 -1.30 4.61 -6.51
N LEU A 64 -1.47 5.64 -7.31
CA LEU A 64 -2.64 6.49 -7.39
C LEU A 64 -3.30 6.26 -8.74
N LEU A 65 -4.55 5.80 -8.75
CA LEU A 65 -5.33 5.62 -9.96
C LEU A 65 -6.24 6.82 -10.14
N VAL A 66 -6.28 7.40 -11.34
CA VAL A 66 -7.13 8.55 -11.69
C VAL A 66 -7.99 8.18 -12.90
N ALA A 67 -9.31 8.21 -12.71
CA ALA A 67 -10.29 8.03 -13.77
C ALA A 67 -10.34 9.24 -14.73
N ALA A 68 -11.04 9.07 -15.86
CA ALA A 68 -11.22 10.13 -16.86
C ALA A 68 -11.95 11.36 -16.32
N ASP A 69 -12.92 11.18 -15.41
CA ASP A 69 -13.68 12.26 -14.77
C ASP A 69 -12.92 12.97 -13.62
N GLY A 70 -11.79 12.41 -13.21
CA GLY A 70 -10.94 12.94 -12.14
C GLY A 70 -11.10 12.24 -10.78
N GLU A 71 -12.07 11.34 -10.61
CA GLU A 71 -12.14 10.47 -9.43
C GLU A 71 -10.83 9.70 -9.27
N TRP A 72 -10.36 9.57 -8.03
CA TRP A 72 -9.09 8.90 -7.75
C TRP A 72 -9.11 8.06 -6.48
N THR A 73 -8.22 7.06 -6.45
CA THR A 73 -7.93 6.25 -5.25
C THR A 73 -6.42 6.03 -5.12
N ARG A 74 -5.93 5.88 -3.89
CA ARG A 74 -4.51 5.65 -3.58
C ARG A 74 -4.35 4.41 -2.71
N ARG A 75 -3.46 3.50 -3.11
CA ARG A 75 -3.18 2.25 -2.36
C ARG A 75 -1.69 1.99 -2.25
N ARG A 76 -1.31 1.27 -1.21
CA ARG A 76 0.08 0.83 -1.01
C ARG A 76 0.38 -0.37 -1.89
N ILE A 77 1.62 -0.43 -2.37
CA ILE A 77 2.12 -1.54 -3.18
C ILE A 77 3.53 -1.92 -2.76
N ASP A 78 3.88 -3.18 -2.95
CA ASP A 78 5.22 -3.73 -2.70
C ASP A 78 6.19 -3.28 -3.81
N GLY A 79 6.49 -1.98 -3.86
CA GLY A 79 7.49 -1.39 -4.74
C GLY A 79 7.06 -1.14 -6.20
N PRO A 80 7.93 -0.50 -6.99
CA PRO A 80 7.62 -0.05 -8.36
C PRO A 80 7.46 -1.20 -9.36
N GLU A 81 8.03 -2.37 -9.09
CA GLU A 81 7.83 -3.59 -9.88
C GLU A 81 6.37 -4.07 -9.86
N THR A 82 5.72 -3.96 -8.70
CA THR A 82 4.29 -4.26 -8.54
C THR A 82 3.44 -3.32 -9.38
N ALA A 83 3.76 -2.02 -9.44
CA ALA A 83 3.08 -1.09 -10.33
C ALA A 83 3.21 -1.46 -11.81
N ARG A 84 4.41 -1.87 -12.24
CA ARG A 84 4.62 -2.34 -13.62
C ARG A 84 3.81 -3.60 -13.93
N ARG A 85 3.68 -4.51 -12.97
CA ARG A 85 2.82 -5.70 -13.12
C ARG A 85 1.34 -5.30 -13.23
N LEU A 86 0.87 -4.39 -12.37
CA LEU A 86 -0.50 -3.88 -12.41
C LEU A 86 -0.83 -3.18 -13.74
N SER A 87 0.11 -2.41 -14.28
CA SER A 87 -0.04 -1.81 -15.61
C SER A 87 -0.35 -2.85 -16.69
N ARG A 88 0.37 -3.97 -16.68
CA ARG A 88 0.18 -5.05 -17.66
C ARG A 88 -1.12 -5.81 -17.43
N ASP A 89 -1.41 -6.14 -16.18
CA ASP A 89 -2.56 -6.96 -15.79
C ASP A 89 -3.88 -6.22 -16.00
N LEU A 90 -3.92 -4.93 -15.63
CA LEU A 90 -5.11 -4.08 -15.71
C LEU A 90 -5.19 -3.30 -17.03
N ALA A 91 -4.18 -3.43 -17.91
CA ALA A 91 -4.04 -2.65 -19.15
C ALA A 91 -4.15 -1.13 -18.93
N VAL A 92 -3.60 -0.64 -17.82
CA VAL A 92 -3.60 0.78 -17.42
C VAL A 92 -2.25 1.41 -17.71
N PRO A 93 -2.19 2.59 -18.37
CA PRO A 93 -0.93 3.33 -18.49
C PRO A 93 -0.48 3.79 -17.11
N VAL A 94 0.82 3.59 -16.81
CA VAL A 94 1.41 3.93 -15.52
C VAL A 94 2.59 4.87 -15.70
N TYR A 95 2.58 5.95 -14.92
CA TYR A 95 3.60 7.00 -14.94
C TYR A 95 4.27 7.14 -13.57
N ASP A 96 5.44 7.79 -13.55
CA ASP A 96 6.08 8.22 -12.31
C ASP A 96 5.53 9.60 -11.92
N ALA A 97 4.91 9.69 -10.75
CA ALA A 97 4.27 10.92 -10.28
C ALA A 97 5.28 12.06 -10.05
N GLN A 98 6.55 11.75 -9.75
CA GLN A 98 7.58 12.78 -9.57
C GLN A 98 8.02 13.39 -10.90
N ILE A 99 7.84 12.65 -12.01
CA ILE A 99 8.18 13.11 -13.36
C ILE A 99 7.01 13.84 -13.99
N THR A 100 5.82 13.22 -14.01
CA THR A 100 4.66 13.78 -14.71
C THR A 100 3.87 14.77 -13.88
N GLY A 101 3.99 14.70 -12.55
CA GLY A 101 3.04 15.33 -11.63
C GLY A 101 1.65 14.68 -11.70
N TYR A 102 0.71 15.27 -10.96
CA TYR A 102 -0.69 14.85 -10.90
C TYR A 102 -1.54 15.56 -11.97
N PRO A 103 -2.48 14.84 -12.62
CA PRO A 103 -3.28 15.41 -13.70
C PRO A 103 -4.26 16.46 -13.17
N GLN A 104 -4.55 17.48 -13.96
CA GLN A 104 -5.43 18.59 -13.58
C GLN A 104 -6.83 18.11 -13.15
N ARG A 105 -7.41 17.15 -13.89
CA ARG A 105 -8.73 16.56 -13.58
C ARG A 105 -8.86 16.00 -12.16
N MET A 106 -7.78 15.43 -11.62
CA MET A 106 -7.76 14.93 -10.23
C MET A 106 -7.89 16.09 -9.24
N ARG A 107 -7.22 17.22 -9.51
CA ARG A 107 -7.28 18.43 -8.68
C ARG A 107 -8.67 19.05 -8.73
N ASP A 108 -9.25 19.13 -9.92
CA ASP A 108 -10.60 19.67 -10.11
C ASP A 108 -11.64 18.82 -9.38
N TRP A 109 -11.54 17.49 -9.46
CA TRP A 109 -12.41 16.58 -8.72
C TRP A 109 -12.29 16.78 -7.20
N SER A 110 -11.05 16.85 -6.68
CA SER A 110 -10.84 17.10 -5.25
C SER A 110 -11.36 18.46 -4.79
N SER A 111 -11.31 19.50 -5.62
CA SER A 111 -11.93 20.78 -5.30
C SER A 111 -13.45 20.64 -5.21
N ARG A 112 -14.09 20.01 -6.21
CA ARG A 112 -15.54 19.78 -6.23
C ARG A 112 -16.03 19.00 -5.00
N GLN A 113 -15.35 17.90 -4.64
CA GLN A 113 -15.70 17.11 -3.45
C GLN A 113 -15.57 17.92 -2.16
N ARG A 114 -14.59 18.82 -2.07
CA ARG A 114 -14.40 19.68 -0.89
C ARG A 114 -15.44 20.78 -0.78
N ASP A 115 -16.04 21.20 -1.89
CA ASP A 115 -17.12 22.17 -1.87
C ASP A 115 -18.47 21.48 -1.58
N ASP A 116 -18.67 20.25 -2.06
CA ASP A 116 -19.82 19.40 -1.72
C ASP A 116 -19.87 19.03 -0.22
N ASP A 117 -18.73 18.64 0.37
CA ASP A 117 -18.61 18.30 1.81
C ASP A 117 -18.95 19.48 2.76
N LYS A 118 -18.91 20.73 2.26
CA LYS A 118 -19.19 21.92 3.07
C LYS A 118 -20.66 22.34 3.07
N LEU A 119 -21.50 21.72 2.24
CA LEU A 119 -22.91 22.05 2.08
C LEU A 119 -23.79 21.18 2.99
#